data_AF-A0A7Y5PSE6-F1
#
_entry.id   AF-A0A7Y5PSE6-F1
#
_cell.length_a   1.000
_cell.length_b   1.000
_cell.length_c   1.000
_cell.angle_alpha   90.00
_cell.angle_beta   90.00
_cell.angle_gamma   90.00
#
_symmetry.space_group_name_H-M   'P 1'
#
loop_
_entity.id
_entity.type
_entity.pdbx_description
1 polymer ?
#
loop_
_entity_poly.entity_id
_entity_poly.type
_entity_poly.pdbx_seq_one_letter_code
_entity_poly.pdbx_strand_id
1 'polypeptide(L)'
;MVLESYVGPPPHELAKEFVNMWRAYREAVEEGIKMPSLPEDKENRFLMMKSQIIQKSRVLVIVTEKKWGIHDKVRNIMNMTQSLDFVRQESQIFHDNFRNQWHDSYIQASKSVAVFEKDFVEE
;
A
#
# COMPACT_ATOMS: atom_id res chain seq x y z
N MET A 1 6.16 -26.17 -1.15
CA MET A 1 6.19 -26.57 0.26
C MET A 1 6.42 -25.33 1.13
N VAL A 2 5.41 -24.47 1.29
CA VAL A 2 5.40 -23.34 2.28
C VAL A 2 3.98 -23.12 2.85
N LEU A 3 2.98 -23.92 2.47
CA LEU A 3 1.59 -23.69 2.88
C LEU A 3 1.20 -24.36 4.21
N GLU A 4 1.98 -25.31 4.73
CA GLU A 4 1.55 -26.13 5.88
C GLU A 4 1.70 -25.48 7.27
N SER A 5 2.03 -24.19 7.40
CA SER A 5 2.05 -23.56 8.75
C SER A 5 1.78 -22.05 8.83
N TYR A 6 1.17 -21.43 7.83
CA TYR A 6 0.70 -20.05 8.03
C TYR A 6 -0.59 -20.05 8.87
N VAL A 7 -0.47 -19.79 10.18
CA VAL A 7 -1.59 -19.66 11.13
C VAL A 7 -2.11 -18.22 11.20
N GLY A 8 -2.02 -17.48 10.10
CA GLY A 8 -2.53 -16.11 10.02
C GLY A 8 -3.86 -16.02 9.26
N PRO A 9 -4.45 -14.82 9.18
CA PRO A 9 -5.73 -14.62 8.51
C PRO A 9 -5.63 -15.00 7.02
N PRO A 10 -6.72 -15.47 6.39
CA PRO A 10 -6.73 -15.87 5.00
C PRO A 10 -6.16 -14.79 4.06
N PRO A 11 -5.56 -15.17 2.91
CA PRO A 11 -4.96 -14.21 1.98
C PRO A 11 -5.89 -13.08 1.52
N HIS A 12 -7.20 -13.36 1.38
CA HIS A 12 -8.18 -12.36 0.99
C HIS A 12 -8.43 -11.30 2.09
N GLU A 13 -8.42 -11.69 3.37
CA GLU A 13 -8.55 -10.74 4.50
C GLU A 13 -7.31 -9.85 4.60
N LEU A 14 -6.11 -10.45 4.51
CA LEU A 14 -4.85 -9.71 4.46
C LEU A 14 -4.81 -8.69 3.33
N ALA A 15 -5.32 -9.08 2.15
CA ALA A 15 -5.37 -8.22 0.98
C ALA A 15 -6.39 -7.07 1.15
N LYS A 16 -7.55 -7.33 1.77
CA LYS A 16 -8.52 -6.27 2.14
C LYS A 16 -7.91 -5.27 3.11
N GLU A 17 -7.26 -5.76 4.17
CA GLU A 17 -6.56 -4.90 5.13
C GLU A 17 -5.49 -4.06 4.44
N PHE A 18 -4.73 -4.66 3.50
CA PHE A 18 -3.77 -3.91 2.71
C PHE A 18 -4.45 -2.79 1.91
N VAL A 19 -5.53 -3.09 1.19
CA VAL A 19 -6.24 -2.08 0.37
C VAL A 19 -6.75 -0.92 1.23
N ASN A 20 -7.24 -1.20 2.44
CA ASN A 20 -7.65 -0.17 3.39
C ASN A 20 -6.47 0.69 3.85
N MET A 21 -5.34 0.07 4.22
CA MET A 21 -4.11 0.80 4.55
C MET A 21 -3.61 1.62 3.36
N TRP A 22 -3.72 1.08 2.15
CA TRP A 22 -3.27 1.73 0.92
C TRP A 22 -4.12 2.96 0.59
N ARG A 23 -5.41 2.93 0.89
CA ARG A 23 -6.29 4.10 0.83
C ARG A 23 -5.89 5.16 1.86
N ALA A 24 -5.74 4.76 3.12
CA ALA A 24 -5.31 5.66 4.20
C ALA A 24 -3.95 6.32 3.91
N TYR A 25 -3.05 5.59 3.24
CA TYR A 25 -1.77 6.11 2.78
C TYR A 25 -1.91 7.30 1.84
N ARG A 26 -2.72 7.16 0.80
CA ARG A 26 -2.95 8.24 -0.15
C ARG A 26 -3.64 9.43 0.50
N GLU A 27 -4.59 9.19 1.40
CA GLU A 27 -5.23 10.26 2.18
C GLU A 27 -4.20 11.03 3.02
N ALA A 28 -3.31 10.33 3.72
CA ALA A 28 -2.25 10.97 4.50
C ALA A 28 -1.28 11.80 3.64
N VAL A 29 -0.91 11.30 2.46
CA VAL A 29 -0.07 12.05 1.50
C VAL A 29 -0.79 13.31 1.01
N GLU A 30 -2.03 13.20 0.57
CA GLU A 30 -2.82 14.34 0.07
C GLU A 30 -3.11 15.37 1.17
N GLU A 31 -3.31 14.92 2.41
CA GLU A 31 -3.43 15.79 3.58
C GLU A 31 -2.12 16.56 3.78
N GLY A 32 -0.98 15.86 3.81
CA GLY A 32 0.35 16.44 4.01
C GLY A 32 0.74 17.47 2.93
N ILE A 33 0.39 17.22 1.66
CA ILE A 33 0.62 18.16 0.55
C ILE A 33 -0.08 19.50 0.78
N LYS A 34 -1.29 19.47 1.36
CA LYS A 34 -2.11 20.68 1.57
C LYS A 34 -1.75 21.45 2.83
N MET A 35 -0.94 20.87 3.71
CA MET A 35 -0.56 21.53 4.96
C MET A 35 0.44 22.67 4.69
N PRO A 36 0.20 23.88 5.21
CA PRO A 36 1.18 24.97 5.13
C PRO A 36 2.48 24.63 5.86
N SER A 37 2.37 23.92 6.99
CA SER A 37 3.48 23.43 7.81
C SER A 37 3.18 22.00 8.23
N LEU A 38 4.17 21.12 8.18
CA LEU A 38 4.01 19.72 8.56
C LEU A 38 4.36 19.50 10.04
N PRO A 39 3.39 19.07 10.88
CA PRO A 39 3.68 18.66 12.25
C PRO A 39 4.52 17.37 12.30
N GLU A 40 5.41 17.28 13.29
CA GLU A 40 6.29 16.11 13.46
C GLU A 40 5.51 14.80 13.69
N ASP A 41 4.38 14.85 14.40
CA ASP A 41 3.52 13.69 14.63
C ASP A 41 2.93 13.12 13.34
N LYS A 42 2.64 13.99 12.36
CA LYS A 42 2.11 13.61 11.05
C LYS A 42 3.18 12.92 10.21
N GLU A 43 4.41 13.46 10.19
CA GLU A 43 5.56 12.84 9.55
C GLU A 43 5.84 11.45 10.14
N ASN A 44 5.94 11.36 11.47
CA ASN A 44 6.20 10.10 12.16
C ASN A 44 5.12 9.05 11.86
N ARG A 45 3.85 9.44 11.90
CA ARG A 45 2.73 8.55 11.57
C ARG A 45 2.79 8.07 10.12
N PHE A 46 3.17 8.93 9.19
CA PHE A 46 3.36 8.56 7.80
C PHE A 46 4.48 7.53 7.60
N LEU A 47 5.64 7.75 8.22
CA LEU A 47 6.76 6.80 8.15
C LEU A 47 6.41 5.44 8.76
N MET A 48 5.66 5.44 9.88
CA MET A 48 5.12 4.20 10.46
C MET A 48 4.19 3.48 9.47
N MET A 49 3.27 4.22 8.83
CA MET A 49 2.35 3.67 7.85
C MET A 49 3.09 3.04 6.65
N LYS A 50 4.12 3.72 6.12
CA LYS A 50 4.98 3.18 5.07
C LYS A 50 5.59 1.83 5.46
N SER A 51 6.17 1.75 6.65
CA SER A 51 6.79 0.53 7.16
C SER A 51 5.79 -0.62 7.22
N GLN A 52 4.60 -0.37 7.77
CA GLN A 52 3.54 -1.38 7.87
C GLN A 52 3.05 -1.86 6.49
N ILE A 53 2.89 -0.95 5.52
CA ILE A 53 2.48 -1.29 4.15
C ILE A 53 3.53 -2.15 3.46
N ILE A 54 4.82 -1.81 3.60
CA ILE A 54 5.92 -2.60 3.03
C ILE A 54 5.93 -4.01 3.62
N GLN A 55 5.82 -4.11 4.96
CA GLN A 55 5.77 -5.40 5.65
C GLN A 55 4.57 -6.24 5.19
N LYS A 56 3.36 -5.67 5.20
CA LYS A 56 2.14 -6.36 4.78
C LYS A 56 2.19 -6.78 3.31
N SER A 57 2.73 -5.93 2.42
CA SER A 57 2.93 -6.29 1.01
C SER A 57 3.87 -7.48 0.84
N ARG A 58 4.94 -7.59 1.65
CA ARG A 58 5.86 -8.74 1.60
C ARG A 58 5.19 -10.02 2.07
N VAL A 59 4.43 -9.95 3.16
CA VAL A 59 3.65 -11.10 3.66
C VAL A 59 2.67 -11.58 2.59
N LEU A 60 1.94 -10.67 1.94
CA LEU A 60 1.03 -11.01 0.85
C LEU A 60 1.74 -11.73 -0.31
N VAL A 61 2.93 -11.28 -0.72
CA VAL A 61 3.72 -11.99 -1.75
C VAL A 61 4.05 -13.42 -1.34
N ILE A 62 4.38 -13.65 -0.07
CA ILE A 62 4.74 -14.98 0.45
C ILE A 62 3.51 -15.88 0.48
N VAL A 63 2.42 -15.44 1.13
CA VAL A 63 1.23 -16.27 1.37
C VAL A 63 0.39 -16.50 0.11
N THR A 64 0.46 -15.59 -0.87
CA THR A 64 -0.25 -15.75 -2.16
C THR A 64 0.65 -16.36 -3.24
N GLU A 65 1.85 -16.83 -2.90
CA GLU A 65 2.84 -17.36 -3.87
C GLU A 65 3.06 -16.44 -5.08
N LYS A 66 3.31 -15.15 -4.82
CA LYS A 66 3.51 -14.07 -5.81
C LYS A 66 2.28 -13.66 -6.63
N LYS A 67 1.11 -14.30 -6.48
CA LYS A 67 -0.16 -13.87 -7.12
C LYS A 67 -0.56 -12.43 -6.75
N TRP A 68 -0.05 -11.87 -5.65
CA TRP A 68 -0.32 -10.49 -5.23
C TRP A 68 0.02 -9.44 -6.29
N GLY A 69 1.14 -9.60 -7.01
CA GLY A 69 1.44 -8.84 -8.23
C GLY A 69 1.64 -7.32 -8.12
N ILE A 70 1.46 -6.68 -6.96
CA ILE A 70 1.61 -5.22 -6.81
C ILE A 70 2.87 -4.80 -6.05
N HIS A 71 3.68 -5.73 -5.55
CA HIS A 71 4.78 -5.41 -4.62
C HIS A 71 5.79 -4.41 -5.19
N ASP A 72 6.12 -4.52 -6.48
CA ASP A 72 7.05 -3.59 -7.12
C ASP A 72 6.42 -2.19 -7.31
N LYS A 73 5.11 -2.10 -7.57
CA LYS A 73 4.40 -0.81 -7.60
C LYS A 73 4.41 -0.13 -6.23
N VAL A 74 4.15 -0.90 -5.17
CA VAL A 74 4.25 -0.42 -3.79
C VAL A 74 5.67 0.09 -3.52
N ARG A 75 6.70 -0.70 -3.86
CA ARG A 75 8.11 -0.28 -3.67
C ARG A 75 8.43 1.02 -4.41
N ASN A 76 8.00 1.16 -5.65
CA ASN A 76 8.25 2.37 -6.45
C ASN A 76 7.62 3.61 -5.79
N ILE A 77 6.36 3.51 -5.37
CA ILE A 77 5.66 4.60 -4.70
C ILE A 77 6.35 4.95 -3.37
N MET A 78 6.75 3.96 -2.58
CA MET A 78 7.46 4.17 -1.31
C MET A 78 8.80 4.89 -1.49
N ASN A 79 9.50 4.61 -2.58
CA ASN A 79 10.76 5.26 -2.94
C ASN A 79 10.56 6.72 -3.37
N MET A 80 9.47 7.00 -4.09
CA MET A 80 9.12 8.37 -4.48
C MET A 80 8.71 9.22 -3.30
N THR A 81 8.06 8.63 -2.30
CA THR A 81 7.41 9.37 -1.21
C THR A 81 8.19 9.23 0.10
N GLN A 82 9.46 9.63 0.10
CA GLN A 82 10.43 9.34 1.19
C GLN A 82 9.94 9.83 2.56
N SER A 83 9.49 11.08 2.64
CA SER A 83 8.85 11.74 3.78
C SER A 83 7.62 12.53 3.31
N LEU A 84 6.71 12.91 4.21
CA LEU A 84 5.63 13.85 3.84
C LEU A 84 6.20 15.22 3.52
N ASP A 85 7.22 15.68 4.25
CA ASP A 85 7.82 16.99 3.99
C ASP A 85 8.46 17.07 2.60
N PHE A 86 9.11 16.00 2.16
CA PHE A 86 9.62 15.88 0.79
C PHE A 86 8.47 16.04 -0.21
N VAL A 87 7.45 15.17 -0.11
CA VAL A 87 6.32 15.17 -1.06
C VAL A 87 5.58 16.51 -1.08
N ARG A 88 5.47 17.19 0.06
CA ARG A 88 4.81 18.50 0.18
C ARG A 88 5.53 19.60 -0.62
N GLN A 89 6.86 19.56 -0.66
CA GLN A 89 7.67 20.57 -1.35
C GLN A 89 7.82 20.29 -2.86
N GLU A 90 7.41 19.11 -3.30
CA GLU A 90 7.50 18.70 -4.70
C GLU A 90 6.52 19.43 -5.62
N SER A 91 6.80 19.36 -6.92
CA SER A 91 5.99 19.99 -7.96
C SER A 91 4.62 19.31 -8.17
N GLN A 92 3.68 20.06 -8.77
CA GLN A 92 2.38 19.51 -9.17
C GLN A 92 2.52 18.30 -10.12
N ILE A 93 3.51 18.31 -11.02
CA ILE A 93 3.79 17.19 -11.94
C ILE A 93 4.13 15.92 -11.14
N PHE A 94 4.93 16.06 -10.09
CA PHE A 94 5.25 14.96 -9.19
C PHE A 94 3.98 14.46 -8.48
N HIS A 95 3.13 15.36 -7.97
CA HIS A 95 1.88 14.99 -7.29
C HIS A 95 0.92 14.24 -8.23
N ASP A 96 0.79 14.67 -9.48
CA ASP A 96 -0.06 14.01 -10.46
C ASP A 96 0.49 12.63 -10.85
N ASN A 97 1.82 12.51 -11.01
CA ASN A 97 2.47 11.22 -11.22
C ASN A 97 2.25 10.26 -10.03
N PHE A 98 2.39 10.75 -8.80
CA PHE A 98 2.09 9.98 -7.58
C PHE A 98 0.64 9.48 -7.59
N ARG A 99 -0.34 10.37 -7.85
CA ARG A 99 -1.77 10.02 -7.91
C ARG A 99 -2.04 8.93 -8.93
N ASN A 100 -1.46 9.04 -10.12
CA ASN A 100 -1.62 8.06 -11.19
C ASN A 100 -1.03 6.70 -10.83
N GLN A 101 0.21 6.66 -10.33
CA GLN A 101 0.84 5.41 -9.90
C GLN A 101 0.10 4.76 -8.73
N TRP A 102 -0.32 5.56 -7.75
CA TRP A 102 -1.11 5.07 -6.64
C TRP A 102 -2.45 4.50 -7.12
N HIS A 103 -3.17 5.21 -7.99
CA HIS A 103 -4.46 4.78 -8.51
C HIS A 103 -4.37 3.45 -9.27
N ASP A 104 -3.39 3.32 -10.16
CA ASP A 104 -3.14 2.08 -10.90
C ASP A 104 -2.81 0.90 -9.95
N SER A 105 -1.93 1.13 -8.96
CA SER A 105 -1.63 0.12 -7.95
C SER A 105 -2.83 -0.28 -7.10
N TYR A 106 -3.70 0.67 -6.77
CA TYR A 106 -4.92 0.44 -5.99
C TYR A 106 -5.95 -0.39 -6.77
N ILE A 107 -6.14 -0.12 -8.06
CA ILE A 107 -7.01 -0.93 -8.92
C ILE A 107 -6.51 -2.36 -8.99
N GLN A 108 -5.21 -2.56 -9.21
CA GLN A 108 -4.63 -3.90 -9.27
C GLN A 108 -4.77 -4.63 -7.93
N ALA A 109 -4.50 -3.95 -6.81
CA ALA A 109 -4.68 -4.51 -5.46
C ALA A 109 -6.14 -4.98 -5.25
N SER A 110 -7.10 -4.15 -5.63
CA SER A 110 -8.53 -4.44 -5.50
C SER A 110 -8.97 -5.62 -6.39
N LYS A 111 -8.39 -5.74 -7.59
CA LYS A 111 -8.62 -6.91 -8.45
C LYS A 111 -8.06 -8.19 -7.83
N SER A 112 -6.85 -8.13 -7.26
CA SER A 112 -6.26 -9.29 -6.56
C SER A 112 -7.10 -9.73 -5.36
N VAL A 113 -7.68 -8.80 -4.60
CA VAL A 113 -8.65 -9.13 -3.53
C VAL A 113 -9.81 -9.96 -4.09
N ALA A 114 -10.45 -9.49 -5.16
CA ALA A 114 -11.60 -10.18 -5.75
C ALA A 114 -11.24 -11.58 -6.31
N VAL A 115 -10.01 -11.79 -6.77
CA VAL A 115 -9.52 -13.12 -7.17
C VAL A 115 -9.38 -14.02 -5.94
N PHE A 116 -8.73 -13.55 -4.88
CA PHE A 116 -8.55 -14.34 -3.66
C PHE A 116 -9.86 -14.67 -2.93
N GLU A 117 -10.86 -13.80 -3.04
CA GLU A 117 -12.21 -14.10 -2.52
C GLU A 117 -12.88 -15.24 -3.29
N LYS A 118 -12.72 -15.30 -4.62
CA LYS A 118 -13.30 -16.36 -5.44
C LYS A 118 -12.62 -17.71 -5.20
N ASP A 119 -11.29 -17.72 -5.18
CA ASP A 119 -10.49 -18.93 -4.95
C ASP A 119 -10.85 -19.59 -3.59
N PHE A 120 -11.30 -18.81 -2.59
CA PHE A 120 -11.66 -19.33 -1.26
C PHE A 120 -13.15 -19.72 -1.12
N VAL A 121 -14.03 -19.27 -2.00
CA VAL A 121 -15.45 -19.67 -1.99
C VAL A 121 -15.66 -20.99 -2.75
N GLU A 122 -14.71 -21.38 -3.60
CA GLU A 122 -14.73 -22.63 -4.38
C GLU A 122 -13.98 -23.81 -3.71
N GLU A 123 -13.38 -23.61 -2.53
CA GLU A 123 -12.82 -24.67 -1.64
C GLU A 123 -13.80 -25.09 -0.54
#